data_AF-A0AAF3FQI8-F1
#
_entry.id   AF-A0AAF3FQI8-F1
#
_cell.length_a   1.000
_cell.length_b   1.000
_cell.length_c   1.000
_cell.angle_alpha   90.00
_cell.angle_beta   90.00
_cell.angle_gamma   90.00
#
_symmetry.space_group_name_H-M   'P 1'
#
loop_
_entity.id
_entity.type
_entity.pdbx_description
1 polymer ?
#
loop_
_entity_poly.entity_id
_entity_poly.type
_entity_poly.pdbx_seq_one_letter_code
_entity_poly.pdbx_strand_id
1 'polypeptide(L)'
;MPHPKHHHSHHLTVKEIKKIFSHHDDTKSGRISRDEAKAALKEVGSHHHRHHKNDFENEFNKLAKRHSKHDHHHITFADFLHFVHPAEGVHHHKHHKKITRLQARLQALLHRLHRQAAHRTLLLLLHLHRRAAAPNLNQSTNMESIITRNTM
;
A
#
# COMPACT_ATOMS: atom_id res chain seq x y z
N MET A 1 -30.87 -18.13 -19.42
CA MET A 1 -30.75 -16.67 -19.22
C MET A 1 -31.21 -16.34 -17.80
N PRO A 2 -30.34 -16.25 -16.78
CA PRO A 2 -30.74 -15.78 -15.47
C PRO A 2 -30.57 -14.26 -15.38
N HIS A 3 -31.63 -13.55 -14.99
CA HIS A 3 -31.59 -12.12 -14.69
C HIS A 3 -30.68 -11.82 -13.48
N PRO A 4 -29.93 -10.70 -13.48
CA PRO A 4 -29.19 -10.28 -12.31
C PRO A 4 -30.17 -9.84 -11.22
N LYS A 5 -30.15 -10.53 -10.09
CA LYS A 5 -30.82 -10.11 -8.86
C LYS A 5 -30.13 -8.84 -8.38
N HIS A 6 -30.74 -7.68 -8.63
CA HIS A 6 -30.34 -6.45 -7.96
C HIS A 6 -30.62 -6.63 -6.47
N HIS A 7 -29.55 -6.87 -5.72
CA HIS A 7 -29.56 -6.72 -4.28
C HIS A 7 -29.79 -5.24 -3.98
N HIS A 8 -31.04 -4.85 -3.73
CA HIS A 8 -31.35 -3.61 -3.05
C HIS A 8 -30.81 -3.73 -1.62
N SER A 9 -29.51 -3.52 -1.46
CA SER A 9 -28.97 -3.07 -0.18
C SER A 9 -29.72 -1.77 0.12
N HIS A 10 -30.61 -1.82 1.11
CA HIS A 10 -31.20 -0.62 1.68
C HIS A 10 -30.04 0.20 2.23
N HIS A 11 -29.50 1.08 1.41
CA HIS A 11 -28.38 1.93 1.73
C HIS A 11 -28.91 3.31 2.05
N LEU A 12 -28.64 3.81 3.26
CA LEU A 12 -29.06 5.14 3.68
C LEU A 12 -28.41 6.16 2.74
N THR A 13 -29.25 6.95 2.09
CA THR A 13 -28.80 8.05 1.26
C THR A 13 -28.12 9.11 2.14
N VAL A 14 -27.21 9.89 1.55
CA VAL A 14 -26.55 11.01 2.24
C VAL A 14 -27.57 11.98 2.87
N LYS A 15 -28.74 12.14 2.25
CA LYS A 15 -29.84 12.98 2.78
C LYS A 15 -30.42 12.41 4.08
N GLU A 16 -30.62 11.10 4.16
CA GLU A 16 -31.13 10.44 5.37
C GLU A 16 -30.10 10.47 6.49
N ILE A 17 -28.82 10.23 6.17
CA ILE A 17 -27.70 10.35 7.13
C ILE A 17 -27.61 11.78 7.67
N LYS A 18 -27.77 12.79 6.81
CA LYS A 18 -27.80 14.20 7.22
C LYS A 18 -28.99 14.50 8.14
N LYS A 19 -30.16 13.93 7.86
CA LYS A 19 -31.33 14.11 8.72
C LYS A 19 -31.09 13.53 10.11
N ILE A 20 -30.51 12.34 10.19
CA ILE A 20 -30.14 11.72 11.48
C ILE A 20 -29.09 12.57 12.18
N PHE A 21 -28.03 13.00 11.49
CA PHE A 21 -27.03 13.88 12.09
C PHE A 21 -27.63 15.16 12.66
N SER A 22 -28.47 15.84 11.88
CA SER A 22 -29.16 17.06 12.30
C SER A 22 -30.19 16.84 13.41
N HIS A 23 -30.72 15.63 13.56
CA HIS A 23 -31.60 15.27 14.67
C HIS A 23 -30.87 15.25 16.01
N HIS A 24 -29.57 14.90 16.01
CA HIS A 24 -28.74 14.83 17.22
C HIS A 24 -27.81 16.05 17.39
N ASP A 25 -27.85 17.04 16.49
CA ASP A 25 -27.18 18.34 16.62
C ASP A 25 -28.18 19.38 17.14
N ASP A 26 -28.59 19.22 18.40
CA ASP A 26 -29.60 20.09 19.05
C ASP A 26 -29.17 21.57 19.02
N THR A 27 -27.87 21.80 19.12
CA THR A 27 -27.28 23.15 19.08
C THR A 27 -27.15 23.74 17.68
N LYS A 28 -27.41 22.95 16.63
CA LYS A 28 -27.21 23.31 15.21
C LYS A 28 -25.81 23.87 14.94
N SER A 29 -24.82 23.36 15.66
CA SER A 29 -23.43 23.83 15.56
C SER A 29 -22.72 23.26 14.32
N GLY A 30 -23.34 22.32 13.62
CA GLY A 30 -22.72 21.51 12.57
C GLY A 30 -21.81 20.42 13.14
N ARG A 31 -21.86 20.21 14.45
CA ARG A 31 -21.01 19.29 15.21
C ARG A 31 -21.84 18.61 16.29
N ILE A 32 -21.57 17.33 16.52
CA ILE A 32 -22.21 16.57 17.60
C ILE A 32 -21.15 16.08 18.57
N SER A 33 -21.47 16.07 19.85
CA SER A 33 -20.67 15.45 20.90
C SER A 33 -20.52 13.95 20.67
N ARG A 34 -19.60 13.32 21.41
CA ARG A 34 -19.38 11.87 21.33
C ARG A 34 -20.66 11.08 21.67
N ASP A 35 -21.43 11.53 22.64
CA ASP A 35 -22.63 10.81 23.09
C ASP A 35 -23.78 10.96 22.08
N GLU A 36 -23.97 12.16 21.53
CA GLU A 36 -24.89 12.42 20.42
C GLU A 36 -24.50 11.62 19.17
N ALA A 37 -23.21 11.56 18.84
CA ALA A 37 -22.73 10.71 17.75
C ALA A 37 -23.02 9.22 17.99
N LYS A 38 -22.89 8.74 19.22
CA LYS A 38 -23.21 7.35 19.57
C LYS A 38 -24.70 7.07 19.40
N ALA A 39 -25.57 8.01 19.76
CA ALA A 39 -27.01 7.92 19.58
C ALA A 39 -27.40 7.93 18.10
N ALA A 40 -26.91 8.90 17.33
CA ALA A 40 -27.11 9.02 15.88
C ALA A 40 -26.64 7.76 15.13
N LEU A 41 -25.48 7.22 15.51
CA LEU A 41 -24.93 6.00 14.92
C LEU A 41 -25.74 4.75 15.27
N LYS A 42 -26.30 4.66 16.48
CA LYS A 42 -27.20 3.57 16.85
C LYS A 42 -28.49 3.63 16.03
N GLU A 43 -29.00 4.82 15.75
CA GLU A 43 -30.16 5.04 14.88
C GLU A 43 -29.87 4.58 13.45
N VAL A 44 -28.72 4.96 12.89
CA VAL A 44 -28.23 4.48 11.59
C VAL A 44 -28.06 2.94 11.57
N GLY A 45 -27.38 2.38 12.57
CA GLY A 45 -27.09 0.94 12.65
C GLY A 45 -28.35 0.08 12.82
N SER A 46 -29.39 0.62 13.48
CA SER A 46 -30.71 -0.02 13.60
C SER A 46 -31.42 -0.14 12.24
N HIS A 47 -31.10 0.74 11.30
CA HIS A 47 -31.63 0.70 9.93
C HIS A 47 -30.87 -0.27 9.01
N HIS A 48 -29.65 -0.72 9.34
CA HIS A 48 -28.81 -1.44 8.37
C HIS A 48 -28.49 -2.89 8.69
N HIS A 49 -28.17 -3.33 9.92
CA HIS A 49 -27.83 -4.76 10.10
C HIS A 49 -28.13 -5.34 11.48
N ARG A 50 -28.95 -6.39 11.47
CA ARG A 50 -29.26 -7.34 12.56
C ARG A 50 -28.08 -8.18 13.06
N HIS A 51 -26.88 -8.08 12.47
CA HIS A 51 -25.85 -9.11 12.66
C HIS A 51 -24.48 -8.70 13.20
N HIS A 52 -24.13 -7.41 13.39
CA HIS A 52 -22.77 -7.05 13.83
C HIS A 52 -22.70 -5.87 14.81
N LYS A 53 -23.49 -5.94 15.89
CA LYS A 53 -23.49 -4.94 16.97
C LYS A 53 -22.10 -4.75 17.61
N ASN A 54 -21.31 -5.82 17.71
CA ASN A 54 -20.01 -5.82 18.39
C ASN A 54 -18.88 -5.22 17.54
N ASP A 55 -18.93 -5.36 16.21
CA ASP A 55 -17.93 -4.75 15.33
C ASP A 55 -18.17 -3.24 15.18
N PHE A 56 -19.43 -2.83 15.24
CA PHE A 56 -19.82 -1.44 15.17
C PHE A 56 -19.29 -0.61 16.34
N GLU A 57 -19.49 -1.09 17.58
CA GLU A 57 -19.03 -0.37 18.78
C GLU A 57 -17.50 -0.32 18.85
N ASN A 58 -16.82 -1.35 18.34
CA ASN A 58 -15.37 -1.36 18.19
C ASN A 58 -14.87 -0.34 17.16
N GLU A 59 -15.51 -0.20 16.00
CA GLU A 59 -15.16 0.81 15.01
C GLU A 59 -15.44 2.23 15.51
N PHE A 60 -16.57 2.44 16.20
CA PHE A 60 -16.88 3.74 16.82
C PHE A 60 -15.84 4.11 17.89
N ASN A 61 -15.45 3.18 18.75
CA ASN A 61 -14.41 3.42 19.74
C ASN A 61 -13.04 3.72 19.11
N LYS A 62 -12.73 3.13 17.94
CA LYS A 62 -11.53 3.50 17.17
C LYS A 62 -11.63 4.91 16.58
N LEU A 63 -12.81 5.33 16.14
CA LEU A 63 -13.04 6.69 15.66
C LEU A 63 -12.89 7.69 16.81
N ALA A 64 -13.58 7.45 17.93
CA ALA A 64 -13.49 8.28 19.12
C ALA A 64 -12.06 8.37 19.64
N LYS A 65 -11.28 7.28 19.63
CA LYS A 65 -9.84 7.32 19.99
C LYS A 65 -8.99 8.11 19.00
N ARG A 66 -9.32 8.11 17.70
CA ARG A 66 -8.61 8.90 16.69
C ARG A 66 -8.90 10.39 16.85
N HIS A 67 -10.16 10.75 17.10
CA HIS A 67 -10.55 12.13 17.31
C HIS A 67 -10.18 12.64 18.70
N SER A 68 -10.09 11.79 19.73
CA SER A 68 -9.64 12.17 21.08
C SER A 68 -8.18 12.66 21.16
N LYS A 69 -7.37 12.49 20.10
CA LYS A 69 -6.02 13.04 20.02
C LYS A 69 -5.97 14.50 19.56
N HIS A 70 -7.06 15.00 18.99
CA HIS A 70 -7.25 16.39 18.66
C HIS A 70 -8.29 16.92 19.65
N ASP A 71 -8.08 18.05 20.32
CA ASP A 71 -8.94 18.58 21.40
C ASP A 71 -10.42 18.85 21.03
N HIS A 72 -10.86 18.41 19.86
CA HIS A 72 -12.23 18.53 19.42
C HIS A 72 -13.04 17.34 19.95
N HIS A 73 -13.70 17.58 21.08
CA HIS A 73 -14.67 16.69 21.72
C HIS A 73 -15.95 16.50 20.87
N HIS A 74 -15.88 16.85 19.58
CA HIS A 74 -17.00 16.95 18.66
C HIS A 74 -16.66 16.29 17.33
N ILE A 75 -17.67 15.64 16.75
CA ILE A 75 -17.64 14.94 15.47
C ILE A 75 -18.38 15.80 14.45
N THR A 76 -17.77 16.08 13.31
CA THR A 76 -18.44 16.84 12.24
C THR A 76 -19.28 15.92 11.36
N PHE A 77 -20.19 16.50 10.56
CA PHE A 77 -20.97 15.72 9.60
C PHE A 77 -20.09 14.95 8.62
N ALA A 78 -18.94 15.50 8.21
CA ALA A 78 -18.01 14.82 7.31
C ALA A 78 -17.41 13.56 7.96
N ASP A 79 -17.02 13.65 9.22
CA ASP A 79 -16.48 12.51 9.99
C ASP A 79 -17.56 11.42 10.19
N PHE A 80 -18.78 11.85 10.51
CA PHE A 80 -19.93 10.97 10.68
C PHE A 80 -20.31 10.27 9.36
N LEU A 81 -20.38 11.01 8.26
CA LEU A 81 -20.69 10.49 6.94
C LEU A 81 -19.63 9.49 6.47
N HIS A 82 -18.35 9.79 6.69
CA HIS A 82 -17.24 8.88 6.38
C HIS A 82 -17.33 7.56 7.16
N PHE A 83 -17.96 7.56 8.34
CA PHE A 83 -18.17 6.36 9.14
C PHE A 83 -19.35 5.52 8.66
N VAL A 84 -20.50 6.17 8.40
CA VAL A 84 -21.74 5.49 7.98
C VAL A 84 -21.66 5.02 6.54
N HIS A 85 -21.04 5.84 5.70
CA HIS A 85 -20.87 5.62 4.29
C HIS A 85 -19.39 5.89 3.99
N PRO A 86 -18.48 4.97 4.37
CA PRO A 86 -17.11 5.06 3.91
C PRO A 86 -17.20 5.10 2.39
N ALA A 87 -16.92 6.26 1.79
CA ALA A 87 -16.81 6.38 0.35
C ALA A 87 -15.92 5.20 -0.06
N GLU A 88 -16.41 4.38 -0.99
CA GLU A 88 -15.74 3.15 -1.43
C GLU A 88 -14.25 3.47 -1.66
N GLY A 89 -13.39 3.14 -0.68
CA GLY A 89 -11.99 3.59 -0.74
C GLY A 89 -11.25 3.90 0.56
N VAL A 90 -11.87 4.08 1.74
CA VAL A 90 -11.09 4.49 2.94
C VAL A 90 -10.82 3.39 3.98
N HIS A 91 -10.96 2.12 3.58
CA HIS A 91 -10.41 0.97 4.33
C HIS A 91 -8.93 0.69 4.01
N HIS A 92 -8.10 1.71 3.75
CA HIS A 92 -6.72 1.46 3.29
C HIS A 92 -5.66 1.34 4.39
N HIS A 93 -5.91 1.61 5.67
CA HIS A 93 -4.78 1.69 6.61
C HIS A 93 -4.04 0.34 6.85
N LYS A 94 -4.74 -0.80 6.72
CA LYS A 94 -4.09 -2.13 6.80
C LYS A 94 -3.55 -2.62 5.44
N HIS A 95 -4.28 -2.37 4.35
CA HIS A 95 -3.84 -2.77 3.00
C HIS A 95 -2.64 -1.95 2.53
N HIS A 96 -2.60 -0.66 2.85
CA HIS A 96 -1.48 0.21 2.51
C HIS A 96 -0.18 -0.29 3.14
N LYS A 97 -0.17 -0.67 4.43
CA LYS A 97 1.03 -1.23 5.07
C LYS A 97 1.55 -2.50 4.40
N LYS A 98 0.65 -3.39 3.95
CA LYS A 98 1.06 -4.61 3.20
C LYS A 98 1.63 -4.24 1.83
N ILE A 99 0.98 -3.33 1.11
CA ILE A 99 1.41 -2.84 -0.21
C ILE A 99 2.76 -2.13 -0.10
N THR A 100 2.96 -1.24 0.87
CA THR A 100 4.23 -0.54 1.10
C THR A 100 5.36 -1.51 1.44
N ARG A 101 5.08 -2.54 2.27
CA ARG A 101 6.08 -3.60 2.56
C ARG A 101 6.44 -4.41 1.32
N LEU A 102 5.48 -4.70 0.46
CA LEU A 102 5.72 -5.40 -0.81
C LEU A 102 6.53 -4.52 -1.77
N GLN A 103 6.21 -3.24 -1.90
CA GLN A 103 6.96 -2.29 -2.72
C GLN A 103 8.42 -2.18 -2.26
N ALA A 104 8.66 -2.03 -0.96
CA ALA A 104 10.01 -1.97 -0.41
C ALA A 104 10.81 -3.25 -0.68
N ARG A 105 10.19 -4.43 -0.55
CA ARG A 105 10.82 -5.71 -0.89
C ARG A 105 11.18 -5.81 -2.37
N LEU A 106 10.28 -5.34 -3.24
CA LEU A 106 10.48 -5.40 -4.69
C LEU A 106 11.63 -4.47 -5.14
N GLN A 107 11.69 -3.26 -4.58
CA GLN A 107 12.81 -2.34 -4.80
C GLN A 107 14.15 -2.92 -4.31
N ALA A 108 14.17 -3.56 -3.14
CA ALA A 108 15.39 -4.20 -2.62
C ALA A 108 15.89 -5.33 -3.53
N LEU A 109 14.98 -6.13 -4.10
CA LEU A 109 15.32 -7.18 -5.06
C LEU A 109 15.88 -6.61 -6.37
N LEU A 110 15.27 -5.56 -6.91
CA LEU A 110 15.76 -4.88 -8.13
C LEU A 110 17.18 -4.32 -7.92
N HIS A 111 17.42 -3.64 -6.78
CA HIS A 111 18.75 -3.15 -6.44
C HIS A 111 19.79 -4.28 -6.34
N ARG A 112 19.41 -5.43 -5.75
CA ARG A 112 20.31 -6.58 -5.62
C ARG A 112 20.67 -7.18 -6.99
N LEU A 113 19.69 -7.31 -7.88
CA LEU A 113 19.91 -7.80 -9.24
C LEU A 113 20.82 -6.86 -10.05
N HIS A 114 20.59 -5.55 -9.99
CA HIS A 114 21.46 -4.57 -10.65
C HIS A 114 22.91 -4.65 -10.15
N ARG A 115 23.14 -4.76 -8.83
CA ARG A 115 24.50 -4.93 -8.29
C ARG A 115 25.17 -6.22 -8.78
N GLN A 116 24.42 -7.32 -8.82
CA GLN A 116 24.95 -8.60 -9.32
C GLN A 116 25.30 -8.54 -10.80
N ALA A 117 24.45 -7.91 -11.62
CA ALA A 117 24.73 -7.70 -13.04
C ALA A 117 25.98 -6.84 -13.24
N ALA A 118 26.09 -5.71 -12.54
CA ALA A 118 27.26 -4.83 -12.60
C ALA A 118 28.56 -5.56 -12.20
N HIS A 119 28.52 -6.35 -11.12
CA HIS A 119 29.67 -7.14 -10.67
C HIS A 119 30.11 -8.17 -11.72
N ARG A 120 29.16 -8.88 -12.35
CA ARG A 120 29.48 -9.84 -13.43
C ARG A 120 30.11 -9.15 -14.64
N THR A 121 29.57 -8.02 -15.06
CA THR A 121 30.12 -7.24 -16.17
C THR A 121 31.55 -6.81 -15.88
N LEU A 122 31.84 -6.37 -14.66
CA LEU A 122 33.17 -5.93 -14.24
C LEU A 122 34.17 -7.10 -14.25
N LEU A 123 33.77 -8.28 -13.76
CA LEU A 123 34.61 -9.49 -13.83
C LEU A 123 34.91 -9.92 -15.27
N LEU A 124 33.95 -9.82 -16.18
CA LEU A 124 34.15 -10.13 -17.60
C LEU A 124 35.12 -9.15 -18.26
N LEU A 125 34.97 -7.84 -17.99
CA LEU A 125 35.89 -6.82 -18.50
C LEU A 125 37.32 -7.05 -17.98
N LEU A 126 37.49 -7.39 -16.70
CA LEU A 126 38.80 -7.72 -16.13
C LEU A 126 39.41 -8.98 -16.79
N HIS A 127 38.61 -10.01 -17.05
CA HIS A 127 39.08 -11.21 -17.75
C HIS A 127 39.52 -10.92 -19.19
N LEU A 128 38.73 -10.13 -19.93
CA LEU A 128 39.06 -9.72 -21.29
C LEU A 128 40.34 -8.88 -21.33
N HIS A 129 40.50 -7.94 -20.39
CA HIS A 129 41.69 -7.11 -20.31
C HIS A 129 42.94 -7.94 -19.98
N ARG A 130 42.85 -8.91 -19.04
CA ARG A 130 43.95 -9.84 -18.75
C ARG A 130 44.33 -10.71 -19.94
N ARG A 131 43.36 -11.15 -20.75
CA ARG A 131 43.64 -11.91 -21.98
C ARG A 131 44.34 -11.06 -23.04
N ALA A 132 43.91 -9.81 -23.22
CA ALA A 132 44.52 -8.90 -24.18
C ALA A 132 45.95 -8.48 -23.78
N ALA A 133 46.24 -8.43 -22.48
CA ALA A 133 47.56 -8.07 -21.94
C ALA A 133 48.54 -9.26 -21.84
N ALA A 134 48.11 -10.49 -22.14
CA ALA A 134 49.01 -11.64 -22.13
C ALA A 134 49.80 -11.69 -23.45
N PRO A 135 51.14 -11.47 -23.44
CA PRO A 135 51.94 -11.60 -24.65
C PRO A 135 51.88 -13.05 -25.14
N ASN A 136 51.69 -13.23 -26.45
CA ASN A 136 51.62 -14.54 -27.10
C ASN A 136 53.00 -15.21 -27.07
N LEU A 137 53.32 -15.90 -25.97
CA LEU A 137 54.61 -16.58 -25.76
C LEU A 137 54.90 -17.71 -26.77
N ASN A 138 53.94 -18.08 -27.62
CA ASN A 138 54.09 -19.18 -28.57
C ASN A 138 54.62 -18.77 -29.96
N GLN A 139 54.93 -17.49 -30.20
CA GLN A 139 55.57 -17.08 -31.46
C GLN A 139 57.11 -17.01 -31.42
N SER A 140 57.74 -17.12 -30.24
CA SER A 140 59.20 -17.00 -30.12
C SER A 140 59.98 -18.31 -30.29
N THR A 141 59.34 -19.47 -30.20
CA THR A 141 60.05 -20.77 -30.22
C THR A 141 60.25 -21.36 -31.61
N ASN A 142 59.74 -20.73 -32.67
CA ASN A 142 59.84 -21.25 -34.04
C ASN A 142 60.86 -20.52 -34.94
N MET A 143 61.55 -19.49 -34.43
CA MET A 143 62.61 -18.78 -35.18
C MET A 143 64.03 -19.27 -34.83
N GLU A 144 64.23 -19.88 -33.65
CA GLU A 144 65.56 -20.41 -33.26
C GLU A 144 65.87 -21.77 -33.90
N SER A 145 64.87 -22.51 -34.38
CA SER A 145 65.05 -23.80 -35.05
C SER A 145 65.38 -23.70 -36.55
N ILE A 146 65.26 -22.50 -37.15
CA ILE A 146 65.54 -22.27 -38.57
C ILE A 146 66.99 -21.82 -38.80
N ILE A 147 67.61 -21.15 -37.81
CA ILE A 147 68.98 -20.61 -37.97
C ILE A 147 70.05 -21.72 -37.85
N THR A 148 69.76 -22.83 -37.18
CA THR A 148 70.72 -23.93 -36.95
C THR A 148 70.82 -24.97 -38.07
N ARG A 149 70.06 -24.86 -39.17
CA ARG A 149 70.12 -25.81 -40.30
C ARG A 149 70.90 -25.34 -41.54
N ASN A 150 71.43 -24.11 -41.56
CA ASN A 150 72.12 -23.54 -42.72
C ASN A 150 73.65 -23.36 -42.54
N THR A 151 74.27 -23.98 -41.54
CA THR A 151 75.72 -23.85 -41.28
C THR A 151 76.46 -25.19 -41.13
N MET A 152 76.08 -26.22 -41.89
CA MET A 152 76.96 -27.37 -42.15
C MET A 152 76.98 -27.69 -43.64
#